data_AF-A0A3N5VHT7-F1
#
_entry.id   AF-A0A3N5VHT7-F1
#
_cell.length_a   1.000
_cell.length_b   1.000
_cell.length_c   1.000
_cell.angle_alpha   90.00
_cell.angle_beta   90.00
_cell.angle_gamma   90.00
#
_symmetry.space_group_name_H-M   'P 1'
#
loop_
_entity.id
_entity.type
_entity.pdbx_description
1 polymer ?
#
loop_
_entity_poly.entity_id
_entity_poly.type
_entity_poly.pdbx_seq_one_letter_code
_entity_poly.pdbx_strand_id
1 'polypeptide(L)'
;MKSGDSLPQLPAHGALLQLAILKIGTSCALAVVPVDLRCEYLSEPLGVDAAVPRLSWKLADADAVRGQKQTAWQIRAASRLELLEEGRADLWGSGVVQSPQ
;
A
#
# COMPACT_ATOMS: atom_id res chain seq x y z
N MET A 1 27.25 -12.34 68.90
CA MET A 1 27.45 -13.74 68.46
C MET A 1 26.16 -14.17 67.79
N LYS A 2 26.18 -14.18 66.45
CA LYS A 2 26.33 -15.39 65.63
C LYS A 2 24.95 -16.06 65.51
N SER A 3 24.16 -15.72 64.50
CA SER A 3 24.22 -16.25 63.11
C SER A 3 23.06 -17.23 62.92
N GLY A 4 22.52 -17.25 61.70
CA GLY A 4 21.72 -18.33 61.16
C GLY A 4 20.23 -18.03 61.23
N ASP A 5 19.59 -17.58 60.16
CA ASP A 5 19.18 -18.39 58.99
C ASP A 5 18.23 -19.52 59.45
N SER A 6 16.97 -19.61 59.01
CA SER A 6 16.52 -19.45 57.63
C SER A 6 15.05 -19.00 57.55
N LEU A 7 14.78 -18.04 56.67
CA LEU A 7 13.45 -17.75 56.13
C LEU A 7 13.00 -18.94 55.26
N PRO A 8 11.74 -19.42 55.36
CA PRO A 8 11.21 -20.32 54.35
C PRO A 8 11.17 -19.61 53.00
N GLN A 9 11.66 -20.29 51.97
CA GLN A 9 11.77 -19.79 50.62
C GLN A 9 10.38 -19.52 50.00
N LEU A 10 10.20 -18.32 49.45
CA LEU A 10 9.15 -18.01 48.47
C LEU A 10 9.72 -18.26 47.06
N PRO A 11 8.90 -18.74 46.09
CA PRO A 11 8.92 -18.04 44.82
C PRO A 11 7.52 -17.66 44.34
N ALA A 12 7.32 -16.34 44.33
CA ALA A 12 6.57 -15.54 43.38
C ALA A 12 5.80 -16.30 42.27
N HIS A 13 4.49 -16.47 42.45
CA HIS A 13 3.56 -16.73 41.35
C HIS A 13 2.62 -15.54 41.25
N GLY A 14 2.77 -14.77 40.18
CA GLY A 14 1.82 -13.70 39.86
C GLY A 14 2.44 -12.34 39.54
N ALA A 15 3.74 -12.24 39.30
CA ALA A 15 4.25 -11.14 38.50
C ALA A 15 3.81 -11.40 37.05
N LEU A 16 2.64 -10.88 36.68
CA LEU A 16 2.23 -10.71 35.29
C LEU A 16 3.31 -9.86 34.60
N LEU A 17 4.32 -10.51 34.03
CA LEU A 17 5.07 -9.97 32.91
C LEU A 17 4.04 -9.77 31.79
N GLN A 18 3.41 -8.60 31.76
CA GLN A 18 2.89 -8.10 30.50
C GLN A 18 4.12 -7.85 29.63
N LEU A 19 4.49 -8.85 28.82
CA LEU A 19 5.24 -8.61 27.61
C LEU A 19 4.49 -7.49 26.88
N ALA A 20 4.99 -6.26 26.95
CA ALA A 20 4.62 -5.23 26.02
C ALA A 20 5.15 -5.72 24.66
N ILE A 21 4.32 -6.46 23.94
CA ILE A 21 4.55 -6.77 22.53
C ILE A 21 4.53 -5.40 21.86
N LEU A 22 5.72 -4.89 21.55
CA LEU A 22 5.89 -3.70 20.75
C LEU A 22 5.13 -3.95 19.45
N LYS A 23 3.95 -3.35 19.31
CA LYS A 23 3.22 -3.31 18.05
C LYS A 23 4.04 -2.40 17.13
N ILE A 24 5.02 -2.99 16.46
CA ILE A 24 5.70 -2.37 15.33
C ILE A 24 4.65 -2.29 14.22
N GLY A 25 3.84 -1.23 14.29
CA GLY A 25 3.02 -0.81 13.17
C GLY A 25 3.92 -0.07 12.20
N THR A 26 4.69 -0.81 11.39
CA THR A 26 5.34 -0.20 10.22
C THR A 26 4.25 0.06 9.18
N SER A 27 3.55 1.18 9.32
CA SER A 27 2.79 1.76 8.22
C SER A 27 3.81 2.42 7.29
N CYS A 28 4.35 1.65 6.35
CA CYS A 28 4.95 2.25 5.18
C CYS A 28 3.78 2.79 4.36
N ALA A 29 3.52 4.09 4.44
CA ALA A 29 2.69 4.73 3.44
C ALA A 29 3.34 4.39 2.08
N LEU A 30 2.57 3.82 1.14
CA LEU A 30 3.01 3.67 -0.23
C LEU A 30 3.29 5.08 -0.76
N ALA A 31 4.56 5.48 -0.70
CA ALA A 31 4.94 6.87 -0.97
C ALA A 31 4.78 7.23 -2.45
N VAL A 32 4.63 6.22 -3.33
CA VAL A 32 4.51 6.39 -4.78
C VAL A 32 3.06 6.16 -5.24
N VAL A 33 2.45 7.19 -5.83
CA VAL A 33 1.09 7.14 -6.38
C VAL A 33 1.06 7.55 -7.85
N PRO A 34 0.20 6.93 -8.69
CA PRO A 34 -0.06 7.43 -10.04
C PRO A 34 -0.77 8.78 -10.01
N VAL A 35 -0.29 9.72 -10.82
CA VAL A 35 -0.86 11.07 -11.01
C VAL A 35 -0.86 11.44 -12.50
N ASP A 36 -1.53 12.55 -12.86
CA ASP A 36 -1.58 13.04 -14.25
C ASP A 36 -2.01 11.93 -15.23
N LEU A 37 -3.11 11.25 -14.90
CA LEU A 37 -3.69 10.20 -15.73
C LEU A 37 -4.17 10.81 -17.05
N ARG A 38 -3.77 10.21 -18.16
CA ARG A 38 -4.12 10.68 -19.50
C ARG A 38 -4.49 9.55 -20.43
N CYS A 39 -5.34 9.86 -21.39
CA CYS A 39 -5.71 9.02 -22.51
C CYS A 39 -5.57 9.86 -23.79
N GLU A 40 -4.84 9.36 -24.78
CA GLU A 40 -4.48 10.11 -25.99
C GLU A 40 -3.91 11.50 -25.66
N TYR A 41 -3.03 11.55 -24.65
CA TYR A 41 -2.36 12.77 -24.15
C TYR A 41 -3.28 13.80 -23.45
N LEU A 42 -4.58 13.52 -23.32
CA LEU A 42 -5.59 14.38 -22.69
C LEU A 42 -5.96 13.86 -21.30
N SER A 43 -6.24 14.76 -20.35
CA SER A 43 -6.69 14.41 -18.99
C SER A 43 -8.16 14.01 -18.92
N GLU A 44 -9.00 14.66 -19.73
CA GLU A 44 -10.45 14.43 -19.81
C GLU A 44 -10.84 14.33 -21.29
N PRO A 45 -10.51 13.21 -21.95
CA PRO A 45 -10.74 13.07 -23.38
C PRO A 45 -12.26 13.02 -23.68
N LEU A 46 -12.68 13.78 -24.69
CA LEU A 46 -14.03 13.70 -25.26
C LEU A 46 -13.92 13.11 -26.67
N GLY A 47 -14.54 11.95 -26.90
CA GLY A 47 -14.52 11.28 -28.19
C GLY A 47 -13.18 10.63 -28.52
N VAL A 48 -12.93 9.44 -27.97
CA VAL A 48 -11.74 8.63 -28.29
C VAL A 48 -12.10 7.57 -29.31
N ASP A 49 -11.71 7.79 -30.57
CA ASP A 49 -11.98 6.86 -31.67
C ASP A 49 -10.86 5.82 -31.87
N ALA A 50 -9.75 5.96 -31.13
CA ALA A 50 -8.65 5.00 -31.17
C ALA A 50 -9.09 3.65 -30.58
N ALA A 51 -9.02 2.59 -31.41
CA ALA A 51 -9.40 1.24 -30.98
C ALA A 51 -8.52 0.70 -29.85
N VAL A 52 -7.27 1.17 -29.75
CA VAL A 52 -6.33 0.85 -28.67
C VAL A 52 -5.73 2.16 -28.18
N PRO A 53 -6.39 2.87 -27.25
CA PRO A 53 -5.94 4.17 -26.82
C PRO A 53 -4.65 4.10 -26.00
N ARG A 54 -3.80 5.11 -26.14
CA ARG A 54 -2.58 5.30 -25.36
C ARG A 54 -2.94 5.88 -24.00
N LEU A 55 -2.69 5.08 -22.97
CA LEU A 55 -2.85 5.47 -21.57
C LEU A 55 -1.49 5.81 -20.98
N SER A 56 -1.42 6.88 -20.20
CA SER A 56 -0.18 7.30 -19.54
C SER A 56 -0.46 7.90 -18.18
N TRP A 57 0.52 7.78 -17.28
CA TRP A 57 0.50 8.38 -15.96
C TRP A 57 1.92 8.79 -15.57
N LYS A 58 2.02 9.58 -14.51
CA LYS A 58 3.28 9.87 -13.80
C LYS A 58 3.24 9.21 -12.44
N LEU A 59 4.41 8.95 -11.88
CA LEU A 59 4.54 8.51 -10.50
C LEU A 59 4.98 9.71 -9.65
N ALA A 60 4.20 10.03 -8.63
CA ALA A 60 4.56 11.02 -7.62
C ALA A 60 4.99 10.29 -6.36
N ASP A 61 6.17 10.65 -5.84
CA ASP A 61 6.68 10.19 -4.55
C ASP A 61 6.60 11.34 -3.53
N ALA A 62 5.85 11.14 -2.43
CA ALA A 62 5.74 12.14 -1.37
C ALA A 62 7.09 12.46 -0.70
N ASP A 63 7.96 11.46 -0.60
CA ASP A 63 9.26 11.56 0.09
C ASP A 63 10.42 11.82 -0.88
N ALA A 64 10.12 11.97 -2.18
CA ALA A 64 11.09 12.23 -3.26
C ALA A 64 12.31 11.28 -3.22
N VAL A 65 12.09 10.00 -2.92
CA VAL A 65 13.16 9.02 -2.76
C VAL A 65 13.80 8.76 -4.12
N ARG A 66 15.14 8.80 -4.16
CA ARG A 66 15.90 8.55 -5.39
C ARG A 66 15.88 7.06 -5.78
N GLY A 67 15.84 6.80 -7.08
CA GLY A 67 15.95 5.45 -7.63
C GLY A 67 14.66 4.63 -7.59
N GLN A 68 13.53 5.26 -7.26
CA GLN A 68 12.22 4.64 -7.40
C GLN A 68 11.94 4.30 -8.87
N LYS A 69 11.32 3.15 -9.08
CA LYS A 69 10.93 2.66 -10.40
C LYS A 69 9.65 1.85 -10.29
N GLN A 70 8.81 1.96 -11.31
CA GLN A 70 7.67 1.06 -11.47
C GLN A 70 8.18 -0.36 -11.75
N THR A 71 7.54 -1.36 -11.15
CA THR A 71 7.79 -2.78 -11.43
C THR A 71 6.56 -3.49 -12.01
N ALA A 72 5.37 -2.96 -11.73
CA ALA A 72 4.11 -3.45 -12.24
C ALA A 72 3.08 -2.32 -12.32
N TRP A 73 2.04 -2.54 -13.12
CA TRP A 73 0.89 -1.63 -13.23
C TRP A 73 -0.42 -2.42 -13.37
N GLN A 74 -1.53 -1.74 -13.10
CA GLN A 74 -2.87 -2.25 -13.35
C GLN A 74 -3.77 -1.08 -13.75
N ILE A 75 -4.51 -1.25 -14.85
CA ILE A 75 -5.50 -0.29 -15.34
C ILE A 75 -6.89 -0.89 -15.22
N ARG A 76 -7.85 -0.04 -14.85
CA ARG A 76 -9.26 -0.38 -14.70
C ARG A 76 -10.09 0.72 -15.34
N ALA A 77 -11.05 0.34 -16.18
CA ALA A 77 -12.00 1.25 -16.79
C ALA A 77 -13.42 0.78 -16.45
N ALA A 78 -14.27 1.71 -16.07
CA ALA A 78 -15.67 1.45 -15.80
C ALA A 78 -16.55 2.53 -16.43
N SER A 79 -17.82 2.18 -16.65
CA SER A 79 -18.82 3.10 -17.18
C SER A 79 -19.21 4.21 -16.21
N ARG A 80 -18.93 4.03 -14.91
CA ARG A 80 -19.25 4.96 -13.82
C ARG A 80 -18.24 4.84 -12.67
N LEU A 81 -18.06 5.92 -11.91
CA LEU A 81 -17.07 6.00 -10.83
C LEU A 81 -17.37 4.99 -9.71
N GLU A 82 -18.64 4.83 -9.34
CA GLU A 82 -19.07 4.01 -8.20
C GLU A 82 -18.69 2.54 -8.40
N LEU A 83 -18.65 2.05 -9.65
CA LEU A 83 -18.18 0.70 -9.94
C LEU A 83 -16.72 0.53 -9.57
N LEU A 84 -15.85 1.50 -9.88
CA LEU A 84 -14.44 1.42 -9.53
C LEU A 84 -14.24 1.44 -8.00
N GLU A 85 -15.04 2.24 -7.30
CA GLU A 85 -15.06 2.29 -5.82
C GLU A 85 -15.51 0.96 -5.20
N GLU A 86 -16.50 0.30 -5.81
CA GLU A 86 -16.93 -1.07 -5.47
C GLU A 86 -15.92 -2.16 -5.88
N GLY A 87 -14.82 -1.78 -6.54
CA GLY A 87 -13.83 -2.72 -7.03
C GLY A 87 -14.30 -3.53 -8.25
N ARG A 88 -15.15 -2.96 -9.11
CA ARG A 88 -15.64 -3.54 -10.35
C ARG A 88 -15.24 -2.67 -11.55
N ALA A 89 -14.80 -3.31 -12.64
CA ALA A 89 -14.43 -2.64 -13.89
C ALA A 89 -15.18 -3.33 -15.04
N ASP A 90 -16.37 -2.82 -15.35
CA ASP A 90 -17.31 -3.44 -16.29
C ASP A 90 -16.90 -3.25 -17.76
N LEU A 91 -16.11 -2.21 -18.06
CA LEU A 91 -15.59 -1.99 -19.42
C LEU A 91 -14.32 -2.80 -19.66
N TRP A 92 -13.33 -2.67 -18.76
CA TRP A 92 -12.04 -3.34 -18.95
C TRP A 92 -11.20 -3.37 -17.68
N GLY A 93 -10.40 -4.42 -17.52
CA GLY A 93 -9.34 -4.50 -16.52
C GLY A 93 -8.14 -5.28 -17.06
N SER A 94 -6.94 -4.72 -16.91
CA SER A 94 -5.71 -5.37 -17.40
C SER A 94 -5.24 -6.55 -16.55
N GLY A 95 -5.69 -6.63 -15.29
CA GLY A 95 -4.97 -7.37 -14.25
C GLY A 95 -3.64 -6.70 -13.89
N VAL A 96 -2.89 -7.30 -12.98
CA VAL A 96 -1.53 -6.82 -12.64
C VAL A 96 -0.57 -7.26 -13.75
N VAL A 97 0.04 -6.30 -14.42
CA VAL A 97 1.04 -6.53 -15.47
C VAL A 97 2.42 -6.20 -14.91
N GLN A 98 3.34 -7.17 -14.93
CA GLN A 98 4.74 -6.97 -14.52
C GLN A 98 5.48 -6.26 -15.65
N SER A 99 5.67 -4.96 -15.52
CA SER A 99 6.33 -4.13 -16.53
C SER A 99 6.81 -2.80 -15.95
N PRO A 100 7.98 -2.30 -16.39
CA PRO A 100 8.47 -0.97 -16.04
C PRO A 100 7.85 0.16 -16.87
N GLN A 101 7.03 -0.15 -17.88
CA GLN A 101 6.36 0.84 -18.76
C GLN A 101 5.18 1.53 -18.10
#